data_AF-A0A7H8NHU1-F1
#
_entry.id   AF-A0A7H8NHU1-F1
#
_cell.length_a   1.000
_cell.length_b   1.000
_cell.length_c   1.000
_cell.angle_alpha   90.00
_cell.angle_beta   90.00
_cell.angle_gamma   90.00
#
_symmetry.space_group_name_H-M   'P 1'
#
loop_
_entity.id
_entity.type
_entity.pdbx_description
1 polymer ?
#
loop_
_entity_poly.entity_id
_entity_poly.type
_entity_poly.pdbx_seq_one_letter_code
_entity_poly.pdbx_strand_id
1 'polypeptide(L)'
;MSAVKNGARVVLTSRSYIYNEARPLLKPYAYPLLHEQHGTVDVADLTRAERQQILYNRLTAGDQPQEVRARMKPHLEAAADAAPFRPEAARRLGLQAFTSSLSLTRQGITDFMVESPQLLRDVYDQLDVNAHAALALIYATRRDRALPGLPSPFVFDAGDRDIVERAGSTPGGVGRAVVTLSGTFLRLNTSVDGQAYWTFHHPTLREGFASWLTTQPHLLPVVLMGMSDQALLSRTDCLEPSSRQRQGTLLRIPAPLYHATAQRLAAQRQPPGRFESWQQRHDREQSVLAYLGKNSSQGFLRAYACADPQLLNMLLQFGSPACYDPRPPVLARLHQAGLLPEQARQQAISHMMKLAVSAPDASWIEDEDWQKKAWHILLTDEDRDRLFAHVRGELFARRDELLDDWLAGATGDDDDPVEDALFWYRRAFEEREDDEAAGEFDYTSDLYHEGRQDLPPSAADENWDRSTATTVNVQTAGEEDAATRRSLFDDLDW
;
A
#
# COMPACT_ATOMS: atom_id res chain seq x y z
N MET A 1 41.83 37.96 -7.92
CA MET A 1 40.74 38.27 -8.89
C MET A 1 41.16 39.37 -9.86
N SER A 2 41.99 39.06 -10.85
CA SER A 2 42.26 39.98 -11.96
C SER A 2 41.16 39.90 -13.02
N ALA A 3 40.57 38.71 -13.23
CA ALA A 3 39.53 38.46 -14.24
C ALA A 3 38.22 39.27 -14.04
N VAL A 4 37.65 39.32 -12.83
CA VAL A 4 36.40 40.07 -12.58
C VAL A 4 36.62 41.59 -12.69
N LYS A 5 37.76 42.09 -12.20
CA LYS A 5 38.16 43.50 -12.39
C LYS A 5 38.43 43.86 -13.86
N ASN A 6 38.73 42.87 -14.70
CA ASN A 6 38.90 43.01 -16.14
C ASN A 6 37.60 42.73 -16.93
N GLY A 7 36.43 42.69 -16.27
CA GLY A 7 35.11 42.59 -16.93
C GLY A 7 34.56 41.17 -17.08
N ALA A 8 35.21 40.14 -16.52
CA ALA A 8 34.65 38.78 -16.55
C ALA A 8 33.42 38.66 -15.64
N ARG A 9 32.32 38.11 -16.19
CA ARG A 9 31.11 37.76 -15.44
C ARG A 9 31.16 36.28 -15.07
N VAL A 10 30.86 35.95 -13.82
CA VAL A 10 30.81 34.57 -13.32
C VAL A 10 29.38 34.24 -12.95
N VAL A 11 28.82 33.20 -13.56
CA VAL A 11 27.49 32.66 -13.20
C VAL A 11 27.71 31.37 -12.43
N LEU A 12 27.25 31.33 -11.18
CA LEU A 12 27.28 30.15 -10.33
C LEU A 12 25.87 29.59 -10.22
N THR A 13 25.67 28.34 -10.62
CA THR A 13 24.40 27.63 -10.45
C THR A 13 24.57 26.54 -9.40
N SER A 14 23.66 26.48 -8.44
CA SER A 14 23.65 25.49 -7.37
C SER A 14 22.22 25.19 -6.96
N ARG A 15 21.98 23.99 -6.44
CA ARG A 15 20.73 23.72 -5.72
C ARG A 15 20.69 24.57 -4.45
N SER A 16 19.50 25.00 -4.03
CA SER A 16 19.35 25.94 -2.91
C SER A 16 19.94 25.39 -1.60
N TYR A 17 19.78 24.09 -1.30
CA TYR A 17 20.34 23.50 -0.07
C TYR A 17 21.89 23.47 -0.08
N ILE A 18 22.53 23.12 -1.20
CA ILE A 18 24.00 23.14 -1.35
C ILE A 18 24.53 24.56 -1.18
N TYR A 19 23.84 25.54 -1.77
CA TYR A 19 24.20 26.95 -1.60
C TYR A 19 24.03 27.40 -0.16
N ASN A 20 22.93 27.06 0.49
CA ASN A 20 22.66 27.41 1.89
C ASN A 20 23.72 26.83 2.83
N GLU A 21 24.16 25.60 2.59
CA GLU A 21 25.24 24.95 3.34
C GLU A 21 26.60 25.63 3.12
N ALA A 22 26.92 25.96 1.87
CA ALA A 22 28.19 26.59 1.51
C ALA A 22 28.25 28.08 1.93
N ARG A 23 27.12 28.78 2.00
CA ARG A 23 27.03 30.24 2.17
C ARG A 23 27.82 30.78 3.37
N PRO A 24 27.77 30.19 4.58
CA PRO A 24 28.59 30.65 5.71
C PRO A 24 30.10 30.52 5.45
N LEU A 25 30.51 29.55 4.63
CA LEU A 25 31.92 29.28 4.30
C LEU A 25 32.46 30.21 3.21
N LEU A 26 31.59 30.82 2.40
CA LEU A 26 31.98 31.70 1.29
C LEU A 26 32.57 33.06 1.74
N LYS A 27 32.61 33.34 3.05
CA LYS A 27 33.14 34.60 3.64
C LYS A 27 32.68 35.84 2.84
N PRO A 28 31.36 36.10 2.75
CA PRO A 28 30.81 37.18 1.92
C PRO A 28 31.41 38.55 2.24
N TYR A 29 31.84 38.77 3.49
CA TYR A 29 32.56 39.98 3.91
C TYR A 29 33.92 40.19 3.20
N ALA A 30 34.60 39.12 2.78
CA ALA A 30 35.87 39.19 2.08
C ALA A 30 35.68 39.38 0.56
N TYR A 31 34.47 39.18 0.06
CA TYR A 31 34.15 39.17 -1.37
C TYR A 31 32.79 39.83 -1.65
N PRO A 32 32.68 41.17 -1.55
CA PRO A 32 31.42 41.90 -1.74
C PRO A 32 30.77 41.69 -3.11
N LEU A 33 31.56 41.36 -4.14
CA LEU A 33 31.08 41.10 -5.51
C LEU A 33 30.27 39.79 -5.63
N LEU A 34 30.32 38.89 -4.64
CA LEU A 34 29.42 37.73 -4.56
C LEU A 34 27.96 38.12 -4.25
N HIS A 35 27.70 39.36 -3.84
CA HIS A 35 26.35 39.86 -3.55
C HIS A 35 25.60 40.37 -4.78
N GLU A 36 26.24 40.51 -5.94
CA GLU A 36 25.59 41.10 -7.11
C GLU A 36 24.73 40.06 -7.84
N GLN A 37 23.41 40.28 -7.78
CA GLN A 37 22.32 39.60 -8.49
C GLN A 37 22.13 38.12 -8.17
N HIS A 38 21.43 37.86 -7.06
CA HIS A 38 20.73 36.60 -6.87
C HIS A 38 19.43 36.62 -7.67
N GLY A 39 19.35 35.80 -8.72
CA GLY A 39 18.09 35.41 -9.32
C GLY A 39 17.73 34.00 -8.87
N THR A 40 16.75 33.85 -8.00
CA THR A 40 16.13 32.53 -7.80
C THR A 40 15.27 32.27 -9.03
N VAL A 41 15.76 31.45 -9.96
CA VAL A 41 14.93 30.96 -11.06
C VAL A 41 14.07 29.84 -10.50
N ASP A 42 12.80 30.13 -10.26
CA ASP A 42 11.84 29.12 -9.83
C ASP A 42 11.47 28.26 -11.04
N VAL A 43 12.03 27.05 -11.10
CA VAL A 43 11.83 26.12 -12.23
C VAL A 43 10.48 25.39 -12.10
N ALA A 44 9.69 25.65 -11.05
CA ALA A 44 8.42 24.97 -10.80
C ALA A 44 7.22 25.59 -11.54
N ASP A 45 7.25 26.89 -11.84
CA ASP A 45 6.15 27.61 -12.51
C ASP A 45 6.34 27.65 -14.04
N LEU A 46 6.36 26.47 -14.68
CA LEU A 46 6.45 26.36 -16.13
C LEU A 46 5.06 26.40 -16.80
N THR A 47 4.88 27.33 -17.73
CA THR A 47 3.68 27.38 -18.58
C THR A 47 3.60 26.15 -19.47
N ARG A 48 2.39 25.81 -19.95
CA ARG A 48 2.19 24.68 -20.88
C ARG A 48 3.09 24.76 -22.12
N ALA A 49 3.22 25.96 -22.70
CA ALA A 49 4.06 26.19 -23.88
C ALA A 49 5.55 25.95 -23.59
N GLU A 50 6.04 26.39 -22.42
CA GLU A 50 7.42 26.13 -21.99
C GLU A 50 7.67 24.64 -21.76
N ARG A 51 6.70 23.92 -21.17
CA ARG A 51 6.78 22.47 -20.98
C ARG A 51 6.88 21.72 -22.31
N GLN A 52 6.04 22.07 -23.28
CA GLN A 52 6.10 21.53 -24.64
C GLN A 52 7.45 21.82 -25.30
N GLN A 53 7.94 23.06 -25.21
CA GLN A 53 9.22 23.45 -25.81
C GLN A 53 10.42 22.74 -25.16
N ILE A 54 10.42 22.59 -23.83
CA ILE A 54 11.45 21.85 -23.11
C ILE A 54 11.45 20.39 -23.55
N LEU A 55 10.28 19.76 -23.62
CA LEU A 55 10.15 18.37 -24.03
C LEU A 55 10.63 18.14 -25.47
N TYR A 56 10.20 19.01 -26.39
CA TYR A 56 10.63 18.99 -27.79
C TYR A 56 12.16 19.11 -27.89
N ASN A 57 12.75 20.16 -27.29
CA ASN A 57 14.19 20.40 -27.35
C ASN A 57 15.02 19.23 -26.81
N ARG A 58 14.54 18.57 -25.75
CA ARG A 58 15.24 17.45 -25.13
C ARG A 58 15.13 16.15 -25.92
N LEU A 59 14.00 15.90 -26.58
CA LEU A 59 13.86 14.78 -27.51
C LEU A 59 14.70 14.97 -28.77
N THR A 60 14.78 16.19 -29.30
CA THR A 60 15.62 16.52 -30.47
C THR A 60 17.11 16.45 -30.16
N ALA A 61 17.53 16.92 -28.98
CA ALA A 61 18.93 16.88 -28.56
C ALA A 61 19.38 15.51 -27.99
N GLY A 62 18.46 14.56 -27.89
CA GLY A 62 18.66 13.24 -27.35
C GLY A 62 19.26 12.23 -28.33
N ASP A 63 19.42 10.98 -27.91
CA ASP A 63 19.94 9.88 -28.73
C ASP A 63 18.86 8.84 -29.11
N GLN A 64 17.57 9.12 -28.87
CA GLN A 64 16.49 8.17 -29.19
C GLN A 64 16.44 7.78 -30.67
N PRO A 65 16.27 6.47 -30.99
CA PRO A 65 16.03 6.03 -32.35
C PRO A 65 14.78 6.69 -32.92
N GLN A 66 14.83 6.94 -34.22
CA GLN A 66 13.77 7.54 -35.01
C GLN A 66 12.43 6.79 -34.84
N GLU A 67 12.45 5.46 -34.89
CA GLU A 67 11.27 4.61 -34.66
C GLU A 67 10.65 4.76 -33.26
N VAL A 68 11.49 4.95 -32.24
CA VAL A 68 11.04 5.13 -30.85
C VAL A 68 10.40 6.50 -30.68
N ARG A 69 10.99 7.55 -31.27
CA ARG A 69 10.40 8.90 -31.29
C ARG A 69 9.03 8.86 -31.96
N ALA A 70 8.89 8.22 -33.12
CA ALA A 70 7.62 8.09 -33.84
C ALA A 70 6.52 7.45 -32.99
N ARG A 71 6.88 6.44 -32.18
CA ARG A 71 5.96 5.79 -31.24
C ARG A 71 5.62 6.65 -30.01
N MET A 72 6.53 7.52 -29.57
CA MET A 72 6.27 8.46 -28.48
C MET A 72 5.34 9.61 -28.90
N LYS A 73 5.37 10.02 -30.18
CA LYS A 73 4.64 11.18 -30.73
C LYS A 73 3.20 11.34 -30.22
N PRO A 74 2.33 10.31 -30.28
CA PRO A 74 0.92 10.47 -29.92
C PRO A 74 0.69 10.78 -28.43
N HIS A 75 1.74 10.70 -27.62
CA HIS A 75 1.70 10.80 -26.18
C HIS A 75 2.45 12.02 -25.64
N LEU A 76 3.17 12.78 -26.49
CA LEU A 76 4.02 13.90 -26.06
C LEU A 76 3.22 15.10 -25.54
N GLU A 77 2.02 15.34 -26.05
CA GLU A 77 1.12 16.36 -25.52
C GLU A 77 0.69 16.03 -24.08
N ALA A 78 0.30 14.78 -23.84
CA ALA A 78 -0.04 14.32 -22.49
C ALA A 78 1.18 14.33 -21.55
N ALA A 79 2.37 14.04 -22.07
CA ALA A 79 3.63 14.10 -21.33
C ALA A 79 4.02 15.54 -20.93
N ALA A 80 3.76 16.52 -21.79
CA ALA A 80 3.96 17.94 -21.48
C ALA A 80 2.95 18.46 -20.45
N ASP A 81 1.72 17.94 -20.50
CA ASP A 81 0.65 18.28 -19.56
C ASP A 81 0.78 17.59 -18.20
N ALA A 82 1.62 16.56 -18.09
CA ALA A 82 1.88 15.82 -16.86
C ALA A 82 2.23 16.75 -15.68
N ALA A 83 1.65 16.46 -14.52
CA ALA A 83 1.84 17.24 -13.30
C ALA A 83 2.35 16.32 -12.16
N PRO A 84 3.50 16.63 -11.54
CA PRO A 84 4.41 17.74 -11.85
C PRO A 84 5.25 17.47 -13.12
N PHE A 85 5.41 18.50 -13.97
CA PHE A 85 6.33 18.42 -15.11
C PHE A 85 7.77 18.69 -14.65
N ARG A 86 8.69 17.79 -15.01
CA ARG A 86 10.11 17.90 -14.62
C ARG A 86 11.00 18.02 -15.87
N PRO A 87 11.71 19.15 -16.08
CA PRO A 87 12.63 19.30 -17.22
C PRO A 87 13.70 18.21 -17.34
N GLU A 88 14.12 17.62 -16.22
CA GLU A 88 15.07 16.50 -16.21
C GLU A 88 14.43 15.18 -16.64
N ALA A 89 13.14 14.95 -16.35
CA ALA A 89 12.41 13.80 -16.89
C ALA A 89 12.29 13.94 -18.43
N ALA A 90 12.01 15.14 -18.93
CA ALA A 90 12.05 15.44 -20.36
C ALA A 90 13.44 15.17 -20.99
N ARG A 91 14.53 15.54 -20.29
CA ARG A 91 15.90 15.22 -20.73
C ARG A 91 16.13 13.71 -20.82
N ARG A 92 15.75 12.96 -19.79
CA ARG A 92 15.93 11.49 -19.73
C ARG A 92 15.05 10.76 -20.74
N LEU A 93 13.84 11.25 -21.02
CA LEU A 93 12.99 10.69 -22.06
C LEU A 93 13.66 10.77 -23.45
N GLY A 94 14.48 11.79 -23.68
CA GLY A 94 15.34 11.91 -24.86
C GLY A 94 16.54 10.96 -24.91
N LEU A 95 16.80 10.13 -23.88
CA LEU A 95 18.00 9.31 -23.80
C LEU A 95 17.67 7.80 -23.74
N GLN A 96 18.24 7.00 -24.65
CA GLN A 96 18.03 5.55 -24.75
C GLN A 96 18.33 4.81 -23.46
N ALA A 97 19.38 5.24 -22.75
CA ALA A 97 19.82 4.63 -21.49
C ALA A 97 18.75 4.65 -20.39
N PHE A 98 17.74 5.52 -20.50
CA PHE A 98 16.67 5.68 -19.50
C PHE A 98 15.30 5.18 -19.98
N THR A 99 15.18 4.72 -21.23
CA THR A 99 13.89 4.31 -21.82
C THR A 99 13.85 2.85 -22.27
N SER A 100 14.89 2.06 -21.97
CA SER A 100 14.99 0.65 -22.39
C SER A 100 13.86 -0.24 -21.84
N SER A 101 13.27 0.12 -20.70
CA SER A 101 12.13 -0.58 -20.09
C SER A 101 10.84 0.25 -20.09
N LEU A 102 10.80 1.35 -20.85
CA LEU A 102 9.65 2.26 -20.88
C LEU A 102 8.54 1.68 -21.74
N SER A 103 7.32 1.60 -21.18
CA SER A 103 6.12 1.33 -21.97
C SER A 103 5.78 2.56 -22.80
N LEU A 104 5.87 2.43 -24.13
CA LEU A 104 5.55 3.48 -25.09
C LEU A 104 4.03 3.60 -25.29
N THR A 105 3.32 3.83 -24.18
CA THR A 105 1.88 4.11 -24.13
C THR A 105 1.65 5.47 -23.49
N ARG A 106 0.45 6.03 -23.66
CA ARG A 106 0.07 7.31 -23.02
C ARG A 106 0.36 7.31 -21.52
N GLN A 107 -0.05 6.24 -20.84
CA GLN A 107 0.13 6.09 -19.40
C GLN A 107 1.60 5.92 -19.03
N GLY A 108 2.34 5.02 -19.70
CA GLY A 108 3.76 4.80 -19.41
C GLY A 108 4.65 6.03 -19.56
N ILE A 109 4.41 6.83 -20.59
CA ILE A 109 5.17 8.08 -20.82
C ILE A 109 4.74 9.17 -19.82
N THR A 110 3.45 9.28 -19.50
CA THR A 110 2.97 10.23 -18.49
C THR A 110 3.52 9.88 -17.10
N ASP A 111 3.49 8.60 -16.74
CA ASP A 111 4.03 8.09 -15.48
C ASP A 111 5.54 8.32 -15.40
N PHE A 112 6.29 8.13 -16.50
CA PHE A 112 7.72 8.45 -16.55
C PHE A 112 8.01 9.95 -16.34
N MET A 113 7.13 10.83 -16.81
CA MET A 113 7.27 12.27 -16.61
C MET A 113 6.99 12.70 -15.16
N VAL A 114 6.06 11.99 -14.50
CA VAL A 114 5.65 12.23 -13.10
C VAL A 114 6.61 11.58 -12.11
N GLU A 115 7.00 10.33 -12.37
CA GLU A 115 7.86 9.49 -11.56
C GLU A 115 9.28 9.48 -12.14
N SER A 116 10.19 10.22 -11.52
CA SER A 116 11.62 9.92 -11.63
C SER A 116 12.18 9.52 -10.25
N PRO A 117 11.96 8.26 -9.81
CA PRO A 117 12.52 7.76 -8.56
C PRO A 117 14.05 7.82 -8.56
N GLN A 118 14.67 7.63 -9.73
CA GLN A 118 16.12 7.68 -9.89
C GLN A 118 16.67 9.09 -9.63
N LEU A 119 16.04 10.15 -10.14
CA LEU A 119 16.50 11.52 -9.90
C LEU A 119 16.44 11.89 -8.41
N LEU A 120 15.36 11.52 -7.71
CA LEU A 120 15.25 11.77 -6.28
C LEU A 120 16.25 10.93 -5.48
N ARG A 121 16.53 9.69 -5.89
CA ARG A 121 17.59 8.87 -5.29
C ARG A 121 18.96 9.51 -5.48
N ASP A 122 19.30 9.96 -6.68
CA ASP A 122 20.57 10.66 -6.97
C ASP A 122 20.73 11.91 -6.08
N VAL A 123 19.63 12.62 -5.81
CA VAL A 123 19.61 13.78 -4.92
C VAL A 123 19.87 13.35 -3.47
N TYR A 124 19.20 12.30 -2.99
CA TYR A 124 19.41 11.78 -1.63
C TYR A 124 20.82 11.25 -1.44
N ASP A 125 21.41 10.57 -2.41
CA ASP A 125 22.79 10.07 -2.33
C ASP A 125 23.84 11.20 -2.21
N GLN A 126 23.50 12.42 -2.63
CA GLN A 126 24.37 13.59 -2.56
C GLN A 126 24.20 14.42 -1.27
N LEU A 127 23.21 14.10 -0.43
CA LEU A 127 23.04 14.79 0.84
C LEU A 127 24.12 14.36 1.84
N ASP A 128 24.50 15.28 2.73
CA ASP A 128 25.43 14.97 3.81
C ASP A 128 24.75 14.17 4.93
N VAL A 129 25.58 13.58 5.79
CA VAL A 129 25.14 12.73 6.91
C VAL A 129 24.15 13.42 7.86
N ASN A 130 24.29 14.74 8.07
CA ASN A 130 23.40 15.49 8.95
C ASN A 130 22.05 15.75 8.27
N ALA A 131 22.04 15.99 6.96
CA ALA A 131 20.81 16.08 6.18
C ALA A 131 20.06 14.74 6.15
N HIS A 132 20.74 13.60 5.98
CA HIS A 132 20.12 12.28 6.10
C HIS A 132 19.51 12.07 7.49
N ALA A 133 20.25 12.37 8.55
CA ALA A 133 19.77 12.22 9.92
C ALA A 133 18.54 13.11 10.22
N ALA A 134 18.53 14.34 9.71
CA ALA A 134 17.40 15.25 9.86
C ALA A 134 16.14 14.72 9.16
N LEU A 135 16.28 14.25 7.91
CA LEU A 135 15.17 13.67 7.16
C LEU A 135 14.68 12.35 7.78
N ALA A 136 15.59 11.50 8.25
CA ALA A 136 15.31 10.25 8.96
C ALA A 136 14.50 10.50 10.24
N LEU A 137 14.91 11.47 11.04
CA LEU A 137 14.21 11.86 12.25
C LEU A 137 12.79 12.34 11.93
N ILE A 138 12.63 13.31 11.02
CA ILE A 138 11.33 13.86 10.63
C ILE A 138 10.43 12.79 9.99
N TYR A 139 11.01 11.85 9.24
CA TYR A 139 10.29 10.70 8.70
C TYR A 139 9.71 9.84 9.83
N ALA A 140 10.52 9.53 10.84
CA ALA A 140 10.13 8.71 11.99
C ALA A 140 9.25 9.43 13.03
N THR A 141 9.18 10.77 13.03
CA THR A 141 8.47 11.56 14.07
C THR A 141 6.93 11.47 14.00
N ARG A 142 6.35 10.53 13.23
CA ARG A 142 4.93 10.17 13.36
C ARG A 142 4.61 9.34 14.61
N ARG A 143 5.61 9.02 15.43
CA ARG A 143 5.43 8.39 16.73
C ARG A 143 4.59 9.29 17.64
N ASP A 144 3.31 8.95 17.81
CA ASP A 144 2.51 9.23 19.02
C ASP A 144 2.63 10.65 19.61
N ARG A 145 2.86 11.64 18.74
CA ARG A 145 2.98 13.04 19.12
C ARG A 145 1.72 13.73 18.60
N ALA A 146 1.21 14.66 19.40
CA ALA A 146 0.08 15.50 19.03
C ALA A 146 0.33 16.30 17.72
N LEU A 147 1.58 16.38 17.27
CA LEU A 147 2.01 17.11 16.09
C LEU A 147 2.37 16.15 14.94
N PRO A 148 2.02 16.49 13.69
CA PRO A 148 2.27 15.64 12.52
C PRO A 148 3.74 15.67 12.03
N GLY A 149 4.65 16.27 12.80
CA GLY A 149 6.05 16.43 12.47
C GLY A 149 6.93 16.74 13.69
N LEU A 150 8.20 17.03 13.45
CA LEU A 150 9.19 17.27 14.50
C LEU A 150 8.99 18.65 15.14
N PRO A 151 8.74 18.77 16.46
CA PRO A 151 8.51 20.05 17.12
C PRO A 151 9.71 20.99 17.03
N SER A 152 9.42 22.29 17.03
CA SER A 152 10.38 23.39 17.13
C SER A 152 9.99 24.28 18.31
N PRO A 153 10.84 24.47 19.33
CA PRO A 153 12.23 24.00 19.44
C PRO A 153 12.34 22.47 19.59
N PHE A 154 13.50 21.93 19.18
CA PHE A 154 13.72 20.48 19.17
C PHE A 154 13.84 19.91 20.59
N VAL A 155 13.09 18.85 20.86
CA VAL A 155 13.23 18.01 22.06
C VAL A 155 13.51 16.59 21.58
N PHE A 156 14.72 16.09 21.87
CA PHE A 156 15.16 14.75 21.49
C PHE A 156 14.97 13.79 22.65
N ASP A 157 14.14 12.76 22.46
CA ASP A 157 14.05 11.63 23.38
C ASP A 157 15.15 10.57 23.11
N ALA A 158 15.10 9.43 23.79
CA ALA A 158 16.09 8.35 23.58
C ALA A 158 15.96 7.71 22.19
N GLY A 159 14.75 7.58 21.67
CA GLY A 159 14.49 7.04 20.33
C GLY A 159 14.93 8.00 19.23
N ASP A 160 14.71 9.30 19.42
CA ASP A 160 15.21 10.34 18.51
C ASP A 160 16.74 10.29 18.43
N ARG A 161 17.43 10.13 19.57
CA ARG A 161 18.90 10.00 19.61
C ARG A 161 19.39 8.74 18.89
N ASP A 162 18.74 7.59 19.09
CA ASP A 162 19.08 6.34 18.40
C ASP A 162 18.96 6.50 16.86
N ILE A 163 17.94 7.18 16.36
CA ILE A 163 17.80 7.47 14.91
C ILE A 163 18.97 8.32 14.41
N VAL A 164 19.33 9.37 15.15
CA VAL A 164 20.41 10.28 14.78
C VAL A 164 21.78 9.58 14.80
N GLU A 165 22.02 8.74 15.80
CA GLU A 165 23.24 7.94 15.92
C GLU A 165 23.35 6.88 14.82
N ARG A 166 22.26 6.17 14.50
CA ARG A 166 22.23 5.23 13.37
C ARG A 166 22.55 5.89 12.05
N ALA A 167 22.05 7.10 11.84
CA ALA A 167 22.36 7.89 10.66
C ALA A 167 23.77 8.49 10.68
N GLY A 168 24.55 8.34 11.76
CA GLY A 168 25.93 8.81 11.86
C GLY A 168 26.07 10.30 12.16
N SER A 169 25.05 10.94 12.74
CA SER A 169 25.04 12.38 13.04
C SER A 169 24.95 12.67 14.54
N THR A 170 24.76 13.94 14.89
CA THR A 170 24.57 14.44 16.27
C THR A 170 23.35 15.35 16.33
N PRO A 171 22.70 15.52 17.49
CA PRO A 171 21.55 16.42 17.64
C PRO A 171 21.84 17.86 17.17
N GLY A 172 23.05 18.37 17.42
CA GLY A 172 23.49 19.68 16.93
C GLY A 172 23.69 19.73 15.42
N GLY A 173 24.16 18.64 14.81
CA GLY A 173 24.26 18.50 13.36
C GLY A 173 22.88 18.52 12.69
N VAL A 174 21.95 17.73 13.23
CA VAL A 174 20.55 17.69 12.79
C VAL A 174 19.89 19.07 12.89
N GLY A 175 20.06 19.77 14.02
CA GLY A 175 19.49 21.10 14.20
C GLY A 175 19.93 22.10 13.13
N ARG A 176 21.20 22.06 12.71
CA ARG A 176 21.69 22.89 11.59
C ARG A 176 21.14 22.43 10.25
N ALA A 177 21.13 21.13 10.00
CA ALA A 177 20.67 20.56 8.73
C ALA A 177 19.18 20.86 8.47
N VAL A 178 18.31 20.81 9.49
CA VAL A 178 16.90 21.18 9.35
C VAL A 178 16.74 22.61 8.84
N VAL A 179 17.54 23.55 9.33
CA VAL A 179 17.54 24.95 8.87
C VAL A 179 18.01 25.04 7.42
N THR A 180 19.08 24.34 7.05
CA THR A 180 19.61 24.30 5.67
C THR A 180 18.61 23.74 4.66
N LEU A 181 17.85 22.71 5.06
CA LEU A 181 16.86 22.01 4.24
C LEU A 181 15.51 22.73 4.17
N SER A 182 15.31 23.79 4.97
CA SER A 182 14.09 24.59 4.99
C SER A 182 13.83 25.24 3.62
N GLY A 183 12.58 25.17 3.15
CA GLY A 183 12.16 25.71 1.85
C GLY A 183 12.56 24.85 0.66
N THR A 184 13.20 23.70 0.87
CA THR A 184 13.53 22.73 -0.20
C THR A 184 12.93 21.36 0.11
N PHE A 185 13.47 20.66 1.10
CA PHE A 185 12.98 19.36 1.53
C PHE A 185 11.97 19.48 2.67
N LEU A 186 12.13 20.51 3.50
CA LEU A 186 11.38 20.69 4.72
C LEU A 186 10.61 22.01 4.72
N ARG A 187 9.48 22.01 5.42
CA ARG A 187 8.67 23.20 5.69
C ARG A 187 8.38 23.29 7.18
N LEU A 188 8.48 24.50 7.73
CA LEU A 188 7.99 24.84 9.05
C LEU A 188 6.51 25.17 8.97
N ASN A 189 5.72 24.49 9.79
CA ASN A 189 4.29 24.72 9.95
C ASN A 189 3.99 25.13 11.40
N THR A 190 2.80 25.67 11.62
CA THR A 190 2.31 26.05 12.95
C THR A 190 1.00 25.32 13.20
N SER A 191 0.87 24.66 14.36
CA SER A 191 -0.37 24.02 14.81
C SER A 191 -1.42 25.07 15.18
N VAL A 192 -2.67 24.62 15.34
CA VAL A 192 -3.78 25.46 15.85
C VAL A 192 -3.42 26.05 17.23
N ASP A 193 -2.71 25.29 18.06
CA ASP A 193 -2.25 25.72 19.39
C ASP A 193 -1.00 26.63 19.37
N GLY A 194 -0.58 27.10 18.19
CA GLY A 194 0.59 27.97 18.01
C GLY A 194 1.95 27.26 18.07
N GLN A 195 1.99 25.94 18.27
CA GLN A 195 3.23 25.16 18.31
C GLN A 195 3.80 24.95 16.90
N ALA A 196 5.08 25.30 16.71
CA ALA A 196 5.77 25.15 15.44
C ALA A 196 6.33 23.72 15.26
N TYR A 197 6.26 23.19 14.04
CA TYR A 197 6.77 21.85 13.73
C TYR A 197 7.25 21.71 12.28
N TRP A 198 8.23 20.83 12.06
CA TRP A 198 8.86 20.55 10.78
C TRP A 198 8.26 19.33 10.11
N THR A 199 7.97 19.45 8.82
CA THR A 199 7.50 18.34 7.96
C THR A 199 8.22 18.35 6.64
N PHE A 200 8.09 17.25 5.89
CA PHE A 200 8.46 17.23 4.48
C PHE A 200 7.63 18.27 3.71
N HIS A 201 8.30 19.01 2.83
CA HIS A 201 7.68 20.05 2.01
C HIS A 201 6.60 19.48 1.08
N HIS A 202 6.78 18.24 0.61
CA HIS A 202 5.81 17.54 -0.25
C HIS A 202 5.74 16.04 0.10
N PRO A 203 4.56 15.39 0.03
CA PRO A 203 4.42 13.94 0.27
C PRO A 203 5.38 13.08 -0.56
N THR A 204 5.57 13.40 -1.86
CA THR A 204 6.49 12.67 -2.74
C THR A 204 7.95 12.71 -2.27
N LEU A 205 8.38 13.76 -1.56
CA LEU A 205 9.73 13.79 -0.97
C LEU A 205 9.82 12.77 0.16
N ARG A 206 8.81 12.71 1.03
CA ARG A 206 8.73 11.71 2.10
C ARG A 206 8.73 10.29 1.54
N GLU A 207 7.97 10.03 0.49
CA GLU A 207 7.90 8.72 -0.16
C GLU A 207 9.20 8.34 -0.87
N GLY A 208 9.78 9.28 -1.62
CA GLY A 208 11.09 9.09 -2.26
C GLY A 208 12.18 8.80 -1.23
N PHE A 209 12.16 9.51 -0.10
CA PHE A 209 13.09 9.29 1.00
C PHE A 209 12.87 7.93 1.67
N ALA A 210 11.61 7.50 1.85
CA ALA A 210 11.31 6.16 2.33
C ALA A 210 11.88 5.06 1.41
N SER A 211 11.76 5.23 0.09
CA SER A 211 12.40 4.32 -0.88
C SER A 211 13.92 4.38 -0.87
N TRP A 212 14.52 5.52 -0.52
CA TRP A 212 15.97 5.61 -0.38
C TRP A 212 16.43 4.92 0.91
N LEU A 213 15.73 5.09 2.03
CA LEU A 213 16.06 4.42 3.29
C LEU A 213 16.07 2.90 3.17
N THR A 214 15.24 2.29 2.30
CA THR A 214 15.26 0.83 2.10
C THR A 214 16.53 0.32 1.42
N THR A 215 17.33 1.20 0.80
CA THR A 215 18.65 0.84 0.25
C THR A 215 19.76 0.88 1.30
N GLN A 216 19.46 1.38 2.51
CA GLN A 216 20.41 1.57 3.61
C GLN A 216 20.16 0.55 4.74
N PRO A 217 20.93 -0.56 4.82
CA PRO A 217 20.64 -1.65 5.76
C PRO A 217 20.57 -1.23 7.24
N HIS A 218 21.42 -0.27 7.63
CA HIS A 218 21.49 0.23 9.01
C HIS A 218 20.33 1.17 9.39
N LEU A 219 19.56 1.67 8.41
CA LEU A 219 18.40 2.54 8.61
C LEU A 219 17.05 1.85 8.39
N LEU A 220 17.02 0.56 8.05
CA LEU A 220 15.77 -0.20 7.93
C LEU A 220 14.86 -0.12 9.16
N PRO A 221 15.36 -0.13 10.42
CA PRO A 221 14.51 0.13 11.58
C PRO A 221 13.77 1.47 11.50
N VAL A 222 14.41 2.50 10.96
CA VAL A 222 13.84 3.85 10.81
C VAL A 222 12.72 3.86 9.77
N VAL A 223 12.85 3.07 8.69
CA VAL A 223 11.76 2.87 7.72
C VAL A 223 10.51 2.37 8.43
N LEU A 224 10.65 1.29 9.22
CA LEU A 224 9.54 0.72 9.96
C LEU A 224 8.96 1.75 10.94
N MET A 225 9.80 2.49 11.68
CA MET A 225 9.32 3.51 12.62
C MET A 225 8.47 4.61 11.96
N GLY A 226 8.84 5.08 10.77
CA GLY A 226 8.11 6.16 10.08
C GLY A 226 6.94 5.73 9.19
N MET A 227 6.75 4.43 8.99
CA MET A 227 5.56 3.87 8.33
C MET A 227 4.32 4.01 9.23
N SER A 228 3.16 4.29 8.63
CA SER A 228 1.87 4.08 9.31
C SER A 228 1.55 2.59 9.40
N ASP A 229 0.61 2.22 10.27
CA ASP A 229 0.17 0.83 10.41
C ASP A 229 -0.44 0.28 9.12
N GLN A 230 -1.25 1.09 8.42
CA GLN A 230 -1.76 0.74 7.10
C GLN A 230 -0.62 0.54 6.07
N ALA A 231 0.39 1.43 6.05
CA ALA A 231 1.52 1.29 5.13
C ALA A 231 2.39 0.07 5.47
N LEU A 232 2.53 -0.26 6.76
CA LEU A 232 3.19 -1.48 7.20
C LEU A 232 2.48 -2.72 6.64
N LEU A 233 1.15 -2.79 6.75
CA LEU A 233 0.37 -3.95 6.27
C LEU A 233 0.29 -4.03 4.73
N SER A 234 0.20 -2.90 4.04
CA SER A 234 -0.02 -2.86 2.58
C SER A 234 1.25 -2.80 1.74
N ARG A 235 2.35 -2.24 2.27
CA ARG A 235 3.59 -1.97 1.52
C ARG A 235 4.79 -2.75 2.03
N THR A 236 4.59 -3.73 2.91
CA THR A 236 5.66 -4.62 3.35
C THR A 236 5.27 -6.07 3.23
N ASP A 237 6.27 -6.93 3.21
CA ASP A 237 6.08 -8.36 3.43
C ASP A 237 7.24 -8.92 4.26
N CYS A 238 6.98 -10.04 4.92
CA CYS A 238 7.95 -10.84 5.65
C CYS A 238 8.17 -12.18 4.96
N LEU A 239 8.01 -12.25 3.63
CA LEU A 239 8.14 -13.49 2.87
C LEU A 239 9.61 -13.93 2.76
N GLU A 240 9.82 -15.19 2.37
CA GLU A 240 11.16 -15.72 2.15
C GLU A 240 11.91 -14.91 1.07
N PRO A 241 13.23 -14.73 1.17
CA PRO A 241 14.01 -13.96 0.19
C PRO A 241 13.84 -14.42 -1.26
N SER A 242 13.65 -15.73 -1.47
CA SER A 242 13.41 -16.35 -2.79
C SER A 242 12.00 -16.08 -3.36
N SER A 243 11.07 -15.58 -2.56
CA SER A 243 9.70 -15.30 -3.00
C SER A 243 9.67 -14.13 -3.97
N ARG A 244 8.89 -14.24 -5.05
CA ARG A 244 8.65 -13.12 -5.98
C ARG A 244 8.15 -11.89 -5.21
N GLN A 245 8.82 -10.76 -5.39
CA GLN A 245 8.37 -9.49 -4.80
C GLN A 245 7.06 -9.06 -5.47
N ARG A 246 6.05 -8.71 -4.66
CA ARG A 246 4.79 -8.18 -5.17
C ARG A 246 4.97 -6.73 -5.62
N GLN A 247 4.22 -6.35 -6.65
CA GLN A 247 4.14 -4.97 -7.08
C GLN A 247 3.60 -4.11 -5.93
N GLY A 248 4.24 -2.95 -5.68
CA GLY A 248 3.86 -2.05 -4.58
C GLY A 248 4.54 -2.33 -3.23
N THR A 249 5.22 -3.48 -3.05
CA THR A 249 6.02 -3.74 -1.84
C THR A 249 7.20 -2.77 -1.78
N LEU A 250 7.21 -1.90 -0.77
CA LEU A 250 8.29 -0.95 -0.49
C LEU A 250 9.47 -1.63 0.23
N LEU A 251 9.18 -2.50 1.20
CA LEU A 251 10.20 -3.17 2.01
C LEU A 251 9.82 -4.63 2.29
N ARG A 252 10.69 -5.57 1.87
CA ARG A 252 10.71 -6.91 2.47
C ARG A 252 11.47 -6.85 3.78
N ILE A 253 10.77 -7.11 4.88
CA ILE A 253 11.32 -6.98 6.22
C ILE A 253 12.33 -8.11 6.45
N PRO A 254 13.59 -7.81 6.83
CA PRO A 254 14.58 -8.83 7.11
C PRO A 254 14.34 -9.48 8.48
N ALA A 255 14.73 -10.75 8.62
CA ALA A 255 14.49 -11.57 9.81
C ALA A 255 14.89 -10.92 11.16
N PRO A 256 16.01 -10.17 11.28
CA PRO A 256 16.36 -9.49 12.53
C PRO A 256 15.32 -8.46 13.02
N LEU A 257 14.44 -7.98 12.14
CA LEU A 257 13.39 -7.02 12.47
C LEU A 257 12.03 -7.67 12.72
N TYR A 258 11.90 -8.99 12.54
CA TYR A 258 10.62 -9.71 12.71
C TYR A 258 10.01 -9.50 14.09
N HIS A 259 10.81 -9.58 15.16
CA HIS A 259 10.31 -9.42 16.51
C HIS A 259 9.70 -8.04 16.75
N ALA A 260 10.41 -6.97 16.36
CA ALA A 260 9.91 -5.61 16.52
C ALA A 260 8.65 -5.34 15.68
N THR A 261 8.61 -5.84 14.44
CA THR A 261 7.43 -5.74 13.58
C THR A 261 6.26 -6.53 14.14
N ALA A 262 6.49 -7.75 14.62
CA ALA A 262 5.49 -8.60 15.24
C ALA A 262 4.86 -7.94 16.47
N GLN A 263 5.67 -7.38 17.36
CA GLN A 263 5.20 -6.64 18.53
C GLN A 263 4.32 -5.45 18.15
N ARG A 264 4.71 -4.70 17.13
CA ARG A 264 3.91 -3.57 16.64
C ARG A 264 2.55 -4.01 16.09
N LEU A 265 2.53 -5.06 15.27
CA LEU A 265 1.27 -5.59 14.72
C LEU A 265 0.39 -6.24 15.79
N ALA A 266 0.99 -6.89 16.80
CA ALA A 266 0.27 -7.45 17.94
C ALA A 266 -0.34 -6.36 18.82
N ALA A 267 0.38 -5.24 19.04
CA ALA A 267 -0.14 -4.10 19.79
C ALA A 267 -1.39 -3.48 19.15
N GLN A 268 -1.51 -3.51 17.81
CA GLN A 268 -2.73 -3.11 17.12
C GLN A 268 -3.93 -4.00 17.45
N ARG A 269 -3.76 -5.24 17.93
CA ARG A 269 -4.91 -6.08 18.32
C ARG A 269 -5.41 -5.84 19.73
N GLN A 270 -4.66 -5.09 20.55
CA GLN A 270 -5.10 -4.76 21.90
C GLN A 270 -6.34 -3.85 21.87
N PRO A 271 -7.25 -3.99 22.86
CA PRO A 271 -8.47 -3.20 22.90
C PRO A 271 -8.10 -1.71 22.93
N PRO A 272 -8.64 -0.92 21.99
CA PRO A 272 -8.35 0.50 21.95
C PRO A 272 -9.05 1.26 23.08
N GLY A 273 -8.68 2.54 23.22
CA GLY A 273 -9.34 3.46 24.14
C GLY A 273 -10.84 3.61 23.86
N ARG A 274 -11.54 4.28 24.80
CA ARG A 274 -13.00 4.36 24.99
C ARG A 274 -13.86 4.84 23.79
N PHE A 275 -13.28 5.13 22.62
CA PHE A 275 -13.93 5.83 21.50
C PHE A 275 -13.78 5.15 20.12
N GLU A 276 -13.18 3.96 20.00
CA GLU A 276 -13.06 3.27 18.69
C GLU A 276 -14.36 2.50 18.35
N SER A 277 -14.81 2.59 17.09
CA SER A 277 -15.99 1.85 16.63
C SER A 277 -15.69 0.37 16.42
N TRP A 278 -16.72 -0.48 16.50
CA TRP A 278 -16.57 -1.92 16.22
C TRP A 278 -16.05 -2.18 14.80
N GLN A 279 -16.50 -1.39 13.80
CA GLN A 279 -16.08 -1.49 12.40
C GLN A 279 -14.57 -1.26 12.24
N GLN A 280 -14.04 -0.18 12.83
CA GLN A 280 -12.60 0.12 12.75
C GLN A 280 -11.74 -0.99 13.37
N ARG A 281 -12.20 -1.54 14.49
CA ARG A 281 -11.55 -2.69 15.13
C ARG A 281 -11.58 -3.92 14.23
N HIS A 282 -12.72 -4.21 13.62
CA HIS A 282 -12.90 -5.34 12.72
C HIS A 282 -11.96 -5.23 11.51
N ASP A 283 -11.96 -4.09 10.81
CA ASP A 283 -11.12 -3.85 9.62
C ASP A 283 -9.62 -4.00 9.93
N ARG A 284 -9.20 -3.53 11.11
CA ARG A 284 -7.82 -3.66 11.57
C ARG A 284 -7.43 -5.11 11.85
N GLU A 285 -8.30 -5.86 12.54
CA GLU A 285 -8.09 -7.30 12.77
C GLU A 285 -8.01 -8.06 11.44
N GLN A 286 -8.96 -7.83 10.54
CA GLN A 286 -9.00 -8.39 9.20
C GLN A 286 -7.70 -8.13 8.43
N SER A 287 -7.23 -6.88 8.44
CA SER A 287 -5.99 -6.48 7.74
C SER A 287 -4.76 -7.18 8.31
N VAL A 288 -4.66 -7.33 9.63
CA VAL A 288 -3.57 -8.05 10.28
C VAL A 288 -3.62 -9.53 9.94
N LEU A 289 -4.80 -10.16 9.99
CA LEU A 289 -4.95 -11.58 9.65
C LEU A 289 -4.67 -11.87 8.18
N ALA A 290 -5.14 -11.01 7.28
CA ALA A 290 -4.80 -11.08 5.87
C ALA A 290 -3.27 -10.97 5.64
N TYR A 291 -2.58 -10.10 6.38
CA TYR A 291 -1.12 -10.01 6.34
C TYR A 291 -0.47 -11.30 6.83
N LEU A 292 -0.92 -11.85 7.97
CA LEU A 292 -0.42 -13.12 8.49
C LEU A 292 -0.64 -14.28 7.52
N GLY A 293 -1.80 -14.30 6.85
CA GLY A 293 -2.17 -15.28 5.85
C GLY A 293 -1.36 -15.16 4.56
N LYS A 294 -1.11 -13.95 4.05
CA LYS A 294 -0.58 -13.77 2.68
C LYS A 294 0.85 -13.23 2.59
N ASN A 295 1.38 -12.57 3.63
CA ASN A 295 2.61 -11.77 3.59
C ASN A 295 3.64 -12.17 4.64
N SER A 296 3.53 -13.35 5.25
CA SER A 296 4.43 -13.79 6.31
C SER A 296 5.29 -14.96 5.87
N SER A 297 6.48 -15.13 6.44
CA SER A 297 7.23 -16.38 6.41
C SER A 297 6.90 -17.23 7.64
N GLN A 298 7.36 -18.48 7.68
CA GLN A 298 7.28 -19.30 8.89
C GLN A 298 8.04 -18.66 10.06
N GLY A 299 9.21 -18.06 9.78
CA GLY A 299 9.99 -17.34 10.78
C GLY A 299 9.24 -16.14 11.38
N PHE A 300 8.53 -15.38 10.54
CA PHE A 300 7.71 -14.27 11.02
C PHE A 300 6.48 -14.74 11.80
N LEU A 301 5.80 -15.80 11.37
CA LEU A 301 4.66 -16.37 12.11
C LEU A 301 5.07 -16.80 13.53
N ARG A 302 6.26 -17.39 13.68
CA ARG A 302 6.80 -17.73 15.00
C ARG A 302 7.01 -16.49 15.87
N ALA A 303 7.63 -15.44 15.31
CA ALA A 303 7.84 -14.18 16.03
C ALA A 303 6.49 -13.54 16.44
N TYR A 304 5.49 -13.60 15.57
CA TYR A 304 4.15 -13.06 15.84
C TYR A 304 3.41 -13.87 16.92
N ALA A 305 3.44 -15.20 16.86
CA ALA A 305 2.84 -16.05 17.88
C ALA A 305 3.44 -15.82 19.28
N CYS A 306 4.74 -15.51 19.36
CA CYS A 306 5.37 -15.11 20.62
C CYS A 306 4.91 -13.72 21.10
N ALA A 307 4.65 -12.79 20.18
CA ALA A 307 4.21 -11.43 20.50
C ALA A 307 2.74 -11.35 20.92
N ASP A 308 1.89 -12.25 20.41
CA ASP A 308 0.47 -12.35 20.77
C ASP A 308 0.08 -13.77 21.23
N PRO A 309 0.18 -14.07 22.53
CA PRO A 309 -0.24 -15.34 23.09
C PRO A 309 -1.74 -15.65 22.94
N GLN A 310 -2.58 -14.64 22.69
CA GLN A 310 -4.04 -14.81 22.54
C GLN A 310 -4.46 -15.10 21.10
N LEU A 311 -3.53 -15.08 20.14
CA LEU A 311 -3.79 -15.31 18.72
C LEU A 311 -4.62 -16.58 18.48
N LEU A 312 -4.18 -17.72 19.04
CA LEU A 312 -4.84 -19.01 18.80
C LEU A 312 -6.32 -19.01 19.24
N ASN A 313 -6.62 -18.47 20.42
CA ASN A 313 -7.98 -18.44 20.94
C ASN A 313 -8.92 -17.62 20.04
N MET A 314 -8.41 -16.54 19.44
CA MET A 314 -9.17 -15.74 18.49
C MET A 314 -9.33 -16.45 17.15
N LEU A 315 -8.28 -17.10 16.65
CA LEU A 315 -8.32 -17.82 15.37
C LEU A 315 -9.37 -18.93 15.34
N LEU A 316 -9.71 -19.51 16.49
CA LEU A 316 -10.76 -20.52 16.63
C LEU A 316 -12.18 -19.96 16.57
N GLN A 317 -12.36 -18.63 16.56
CA GLN A 317 -13.67 -17.98 16.60
C GLN A 317 -14.12 -17.49 15.21
N PHE A 318 -13.94 -18.31 14.17
CA PHE A 318 -14.36 -17.97 12.80
C PHE A 318 -15.87 -18.13 12.57
N GLY A 319 -16.40 -17.32 11.64
CA GLY A 319 -17.82 -17.34 11.25
C GLY A 319 -18.10 -18.20 10.02
N SER A 320 -19.38 -18.38 9.70
CA SER A 320 -19.86 -18.87 8.40
C SER A 320 -20.25 -17.68 7.51
N PRO A 321 -19.91 -17.67 6.21
CA PRO A 321 -19.12 -18.69 5.52
C PRO A 321 -17.63 -18.59 5.86
N ALA A 322 -17.01 -19.71 6.21
CA ALA A 322 -15.62 -19.76 6.62
C ALA A 322 -14.63 -19.44 5.48
N CYS A 323 -15.05 -19.52 4.22
CA CYS A 323 -14.26 -19.16 3.03
C CYS A 323 -13.95 -17.65 2.98
N TYR A 324 -14.82 -16.81 3.56
CA TYR A 324 -14.64 -15.36 3.65
C TYR A 324 -13.93 -14.91 4.93
N ASP A 325 -13.76 -15.78 5.92
CA ASP A 325 -13.06 -15.47 7.16
C ASP A 325 -11.53 -15.58 6.97
N PRO A 326 -10.71 -14.61 7.40
CA PRO A 326 -9.25 -14.67 7.25
C PRO A 326 -8.57 -15.62 8.26
N ARG A 327 -9.27 -16.11 9.28
CA ARG A 327 -8.70 -16.94 10.36
C ARG A 327 -8.35 -18.35 9.90
N PRO A 328 -9.19 -19.11 9.16
CA PRO A 328 -8.81 -20.44 8.69
C PRO A 328 -7.51 -20.44 7.85
N PRO A 329 -7.28 -19.50 6.91
CA PRO A 329 -5.98 -19.37 6.24
C PRO A 329 -4.80 -19.20 7.21
N VAL A 330 -4.95 -18.41 8.28
CA VAL A 330 -3.88 -18.25 9.28
C VAL A 330 -3.68 -19.53 10.08
N LEU A 331 -4.74 -20.24 10.48
CA LEU A 331 -4.65 -21.55 11.13
C LEU A 331 -3.90 -22.56 10.28
N ALA A 332 -4.24 -22.67 8.99
CA ALA A 332 -3.57 -23.55 8.04
C ALA A 332 -2.06 -23.24 7.95
N ARG A 333 -1.70 -21.96 7.94
CA ARG A 333 -0.30 -21.54 7.91
C ARG A 333 0.46 -21.80 9.21
N LEU A 334 -0.20 -21.67 10.36
CA LEU A 334 0.37 -22.09 11.64
C LEU A 334 0.57 -23.60 11.68
N HIS A 335 -0.35 -24.39 11.11
CA HIS A 335 -0.22 -25.84 10.99
C HIS A 335 0.99 -26.23 10.12
N GLN A 336 1.12 -25.64 8.92
CA GLN A 336 2.28 -25.86 8.03
C GLN A 336 3.62 -25.47 8.67
N ALA A 337 3.61 -24.46 9.54
CA ALA A 337 4.81 -24.03 10.27
C ALA A 337 5.13 -24.89 11.51
N GLY A 338 4.30 -25.89 11.83
CA GLY A 338 4.40 -26.69 13.05
C GLY A 338 4.15 -25.88 14.33
N LEU A 339 3.42 -24.77 14.24
CA LEU A 339 3.11 -23.86 15.34
C LEU A 339 1.69 -24.04 15.89
N LEU A 340 0.83 -24.82 15.21
CA LEU A 340 -0.54 -25.10 15.66
C LEU A 340 -0.56 -26.39 16.51
N PRO A 341 -0.92 -26.33 17.80
CA PRO A 341 -1.11 -27.53 18.62
C PRO A 341 -2.25 -28.40 18.07
N GLU A 342 -2.10 -29.72 18.15
CA GLU A 342 -3.09 -30.67 17.65
C GLU A 342 -4.48 -30.47 18.29
N GLN A 343 -4.53 -30.16 19.58
CA GLN A 343 -5.79 -29.85 20.28
C GLN A 343 -6.52 -28.65 19.65
N ALA A 344 -5.77 -27.61 19.24
CA ALA A 344 -6.36 -26.43 18.61
C ALA A 344 -6.84 -26.76 17.18
N ARG A 345 -6.10 -27.61 16.44
CA ARG A 345 -6.55 -28.12 15.13
C ARG A 345 -7.88 -28.86 15.26
N GLN A 346 -8.00 -29.77 16.22
CA GLN A 346 -9.23 -30.52 16.48
C GLN A 346 -10.40 -29.61 16.88
N GLN A 347 -10.14 -28.56 17.66
CA GLN A 347 -11.15 -27.56 18.00
C GLN A 347 -11.64 -26.78 16.77
N ALA A 348 -10.73 -26.38 15.87
CA ALA A 348 -11.12 -25.72 14.62
C ALA A 348 -12.00 -26.62 13.75
N ILE A 349 -11.64 -27.90 13.64
CA ILE A 349 -12.41 -28.90 12.88
C ILE A 349 -13.78 -29.11 13.50
N SER A 350 -13.86 -29.26 14.83
CA SER A 350 -15.13 -29.41 15.55
C SER A 350 -16.05 -28.20 15.36
N HIS A 351 -15.47 -26.98 15.34
CA HIS A 351 -16.23 -25.76 15.06
C HIS A 351 -16.72 -25.72 13.61
N MET A 352 -15.88 -26.11 12.64
CA MET A 352 -16.28 -26.23 11.24
C MET A 352 -17.39 -27.27 11.03
N MET A 353 -17.30 -28.44 11.69
CA MET A 353 -18.37 -29.45 11.66
C MET A 353 -19.70 -28.89 12.15
N LYS A 354 -19.68 -28.05 13.19
CA LYS A 354 -20.87 -27.37 13.67
C LYS A 354 -21.41 -26.39 12.63
N LEU A 355 -20.56 -25.54 12.04
CA LEU A 355 -20.96 -24.56 11.03
C LEU A 355 -21.50 -25.23 9.76
N ALA A 356 -20.90 -26.35 9.35
CA ALA A 356 -21.31 -27.15 8.19
C ALA A 356 -22.78 -27.60 8.26
N VAL A 357 -23.34 -27.74 9.47
CA VAL A 357 -24.75 -28.11 9.68
C VAL A 357 -25.60 -26.89 10.06
N SER A 358 -25.15 -26.07 11.02
CA SER A 358 -26.00 -25.01 11.57
C SER A 358 -26.19 -23.81 10.64
N ALA A 359 -25.21 -23.52 9.79
CA ALA A 359 -25.22 -22.38 8.87
C ALA A 359 -24.59 -22.86 7.55
N PRO A 360 -25.29 -23.75 6.84
CA PRO A 360 -24.80 -24.83 5.97
C PRO A 360 -23.56 -24.39 5.22
N ASP A 361 -22.40 -24.62 5.81
CA ASP A 361 -21.16 -23.99 5.36
C ASP A 361 -20.33 -25.03 4.59
N ALA A 362 -20.29 -24.90 3.26
CA ALA A 362 -19.52 -25.80 2.39
C ALA A 362 -18.06 -25.35 2.18
N SER A 363 -17.56 -24.36 2.91
CA SER A 363 -16.20 -23.80 2.73
C SER A 363 -15.06 -24.83 2.86
N TRP A 364 -15.33 -26.00 3.45
CA TRP A 364 -14.37 -27.09 3.61
C TRP A 364 -14.28 -28.04 2.39
N ILE A 365 -15.24 -27.96 1.45
CA ILE A 365 -15.33 -28.75 0.21
C ILE A 365 -15.48 -27.93 -1.06
N GLU A 366 -15.79 -26.63 -0.96
CA GLU A 366 -15.94 -25.75 -2.09
C GLU A 366 -14.63 -25.67 -2.92
N ASP A 367 -14.65 -26.30 -4.11
CA ASP A 367 -13.86 -26.04 -5.33
C ASP A 367 -12.72 -27.02 -5.75
N GLU A 368 -12.51 -27.05 -7.08
CA GLU A 368 -11.68 -27.94 -7.90
C GLU A 368 -10.16 -27.69 -7.77
N ASP A 369 -9.72 -26.51 -7.33
CA ASP A 369 -8.29 -26.12 -7.22
C ASP A 369 -7.74 -26.32 -5.78
N TRP A 370 -8.08 -27.49 -5.23
CA TRP A 370 -8.13 -27.86 -3.80
C TRP A 370 -6.81 -27.78 -3.01
N GLN A 371 -5.64 -27.95 -3.64
CA GLN A 371 -4.36 -28.06 -2.91
C GLN A 371 -3.90 -26.75 -2.21
N LYS A 372 -4.62 -25.64 -2.39
CA LYS A 372 -4.22 -24.30 -1.92
C LYS A 372 -5.14 -23.70 -0.86
N LYS A 373 -6.28 -24.33 -0.54
CA LYS A 373 -7.23 -23.80 0.43
C LYS A 373 -6.93 -24.27 1.86
N ALA A 374 -7.32 -23.45 2.83
CA ALA A 374 -6.97 -23.62 4.25
C ALA A 374 -7.41 -24.98 4.83
N TRP A 375 -8.61 -25.43 4.46
CA TRP A 375 -9.20 -26.66 5.00
C TRP A 375 -8.51 -27.94 4.50
N HIS A 376 -7.96 -27.97 3.28
CA HIS A 376 -7.17 -29.12 2.84
C HIS A 376 -5.87 -29.30 3.61
N ILE A 377 -5.31 -28.21 4.12
CA ILE A 377 -4.11 -28.23 4.96
C ILE A 377 -4.46 -28.69 6.38
N LEU A 378 -5.65 -28.31 6.87
CA LEU A 378 -6.07 -28.60 8.25
C LEU A 378 -6.69 -29.99 8.41
N LEU A 379 -7.39 -30.49 7.39
CA LEU A 379 -8.11 -31.77 7.44
C LEU A 379 -7.25 -32.92 6.92
N THR A 380 -7.16 -33.97 7.73
CA THR A 380 -6.74 -35.30 7.27
C THR A 380 -7.88 -35.98 6.51
N ASP A 381 -7.58 -37.07 5.81
CA ASP A 381 -8.62 -37.85 5.12
C ASP A 381 -9.67 -38.39 6.10
N GLU A 382 -9.26 -38.82 7.30
CA GLU A 382 -10.18 -39.25 8.36
C GLU A 382 -11.04 -38.11 8.92
N ASP A 383 -10.51 -36.88 8.98
CA ASP A 383 -11.31 -35.72 9.37
C ASP A 383 -12.36 -35.39 8.30
N ARG A 384 -12.01 -35.53 7.02
CA ARG A 384 -12.95 -35.32 5.90
C ARG A 384 -14.07 -36.34 5.91
N ASP A 385 -13.76 -37.62 6.09
CA ASP A 385 -14.78 -38.68 6.16
C ASP A 385 -15.72 -38.47 7.36
N ARG A 386 -15.18 -38.01 8.50
CA ARG A 386 -16.01 -37.63 9.66
C ARG A 386 -16.92 -36.43 9.38
N LEU A 387 -16.43 -35.41 8.66
CA LEU A 387 -17.24 -34.27 8.23
C LEU A 387 -18.36 -34.68 7.28
N PHE A 388 -18.07 -35.50 6.25
CA PHE A 388 -19.09 -36.05 5.35
C PHE A 388 -20.14 -36.85 6.11
N ALA A 389 -19.72 -37.75 7.00
CA ALA A 389 -20.66 -38.55 7.81
C ALA A 389 -21.51 -37.67 8.73
N HIS A 390 -20.94 -36.62 9.31
CA HIS A 390 -21.65 -35.68 10.16
C HIS A 390 -22.68 -34.87 9.39
N VAL A 391 -22.31 -34.33 8.23
CA VAL A 391 -23.23 -33.60 7.35
C VAL A 391 -24.36 -34.52 6.88
N ARG A 392 -24.05 -35.72 6.37
CA ARG A 392 -25.05 -36.71 5.96
C ARG A 392 -26.00 -37.09 7.11
N GLY A 393 -25.49 -37.29 8.32
CA GLY A 393 -26.30 -37.71 9.46
C GLY A 393 -27.16 -36.60 10.06
N GLU A 394 -26.56 -35.45 10.34
CA GLU A 394 -27.18 -34.39 11.16
C GLU A 394 -27.91 -33.35 10.33
N LEU A 395 -27.38 -32.97 9.15
CA LEU A 395 -28.05 -31.99 8.31
C LEU A 395 -29.37 -32.55 7.80
N PHE A 396 -29.40 -33.81 7.37
CA PHE A 396 -30.64 -34.46 6.92
C PHE A 396 -31.64 -34.65 8.05
N ALA A 397 -31.19 -35.08 9.23
CA ALA A 397 -32.09 -35.29 10.37
C ALA A 397 -32.72 -33.98 10.87
N ARG A 398 -32.05 -32.84 10.67
CA ARG A 398 -32.46 -31.53 11.19
C ARG A 398 -32.88 -30.55 10.10
N ARG A 399 -32.93 -30.96 8.84
CA ARG A 399 -33.22 -30.10 7.68
C ARG A 399 -34.47 -29.27 7.90
N ASP A 400 -35.58 -29.92 8.23
CA ASP A 400 -36.87 -29.26 8.33
C ASP A 400 -36.91 -28.25 9.50
N GLU A 401 -36.11 -28.48 10.55
CA GLU A 401 -35.95 -27.54 11.67
C GLU A 401 -35.06 -26.34 11.30
N LEU A 402 -34.05 -26.56 10.46
CA LEU A 402 -33.04 -25.56 10.09
C LEU A 402 -33.46 -24.70 8.90
N LEU A 403 -34.38 -25.18 8.06
CA LEU A 403 -34.82 -24.47 6.85
C LEU A 403 -35.40 -23.09 7.18
N ASP A 404 -36.21 -22.98 8.24
CA ASP A 404 -36.76 -21.71 8.73
C ASP A 404 -35.66 -20.74 9.18
N ASP A 405 -34.64 -21.25 9.88
CA ASP A 405 -33.49 -20.46 10.34
C ASP A 405 -32.63 -19.98 9.15
N TRP A 406 -32.49 -20.79 8.10
CA TRP A 406 -31.77 -20.41 6.89
C TRP A 406 -32.53 -19.35 6.10
N LEU A 407 -33.84 -19.54 5.91
CA LEU A 407 -34.70 -18.59 5.20
C LEU A 407 -34.76 -17.23 5.93
N ALA A 408 -34.70 -17.22 7.26
CA ALA A 408 -34.61 -15.98 8.02
C ALA A 408 -33.32 -15.18 7.75
N GLY A 409 -32.26 -15.86 7.29
CA GLY A 409 -30.97 -15.27 6.92
C GLY A 409 -30.76 -15.09 5.40
N ALA A 410 -31.72 -15.50 4.58
CA ALA A 410 -31.63 -15.47 3.12
C ALA A 410 -31.41 -14.03 2.62
N THR A 411 -30.48 -13.87 1.69
CA THR A 411 -30.25 -12.59 1.01
C THR A 411 -31.13 -12.53 -0.24
N GLY A 412 -31.60 -11.35 -0.65
CA GLY A 412 -32.32 -11.20 -1.92
C GLY A 412 -31.43 -11.34 -3.18
N ASP A 413 -30.12 -11.45 -2.98
CA ASP A 413 -29.09 -11.40 -4.02
C ASP A 413 -28.85 -12.76 -4.69
N ASP A 414 -28.33 -12.74 -5.92
CA ASP A 414 -27.99 -13.95 -6.70
C ASP A 414 -26.85 -14.79 -6.07
N ASP A 415 -26.09 -14.24 -5.11
CA ASP A 415 -24.96 -14.89 -4.44
C ASP A 415 -25.32 -15.29 -2.99
N ASP A 416 -26.29 -16.21 -2.82
CA ASP A 416 -26.73 -16.66 -1.50
C ASP A 416 -25.85 -17.78 -0.93
N PRO A 417 -25.24 -17.59 0.26
CA PRO A 417 -24.33 -18.58 0.82
C PRO A 417 -24.93 -19.96 1.10
N VAL A 418 -26.25 -20.05 1.33
CA VAL A 418 -26.93 -21.32 1.57
C VAL A 418 -27.14 -22.06 0.26
N GLU A 419 -27.60 -21.38 -0.79
CA GLU A 419 -27.73 -21.99 -2.13
C GLU A 419 -26.38 -22.50 -2.63
N ASP A 420 -25.33 -21.67 -2.52
CA ASP A 420 -23.96 -22.05 -2.89
C ASP A 420 -23.51 -23.31 -2.12
N ALA A 421 -23.76 -23.36 -0.82
CA ALA A 421 -23.35 -24.49 -0.02
C ALA A 421 -24.11 -25.78 -0.34
N LEU A 422 -25.42 -25.70 -0.54
CA LEU A 422 -26.24 -26.85 -0.96
C LEU A 422 -25.77 -27.38 -2.32
N PHE A 423 -25.43 -26.49 -3.25
CA PHE A 423 -24.83 -26.86 -4.53
C PHE A 423 -23.51 -27.63 -4.35
N TRP A 424 -22.60 -27.12 -3.52
CA TRP A 424 -21.30 -27.78 -3.28
C TRP A 424 -21.45 -29.11 -2.53
N TYR A 425 -22.37 -29.21 -1.58
CA TYR A 425 -22.65 -30.49 -0.92
C TYR A 425 -23.21 -31.52 -1.90
N ARG A 426 -24.23 -31.17 -2.69
CA ARG A 426 -24.79 -32.06 -3.72
C ARG A 426 -23.67 -32.61 -4.60
N ARG A 427 -22.88 -31.72 -5.19
CA ARG A 427 -21.76 -32.08 -6.07
C ARG A 427 -20.74 -33.00 -5.36
N ALA A 428 -20.38 -32.69 -4.13
CA ALA A 428 -19.39 -33.48 -3.39
C ALA A 428 -19.90 -34.89 -3.02
N PHE A 429 -21.20 -35.07 -2.78
CA PHE A 429 -21.79 -36.38 -2.56
C PHE A 429 -21.98 -37.19 -3.85
N GLU A 430 -22.28 -36.54 -4.98
CA GLU A 430 -22.27 -37.17 -6.32
C GLU A 430 -20.87 -37.71 -6.67
N GLU A 431 -19.81 -36.92 -6.44
CA GLU A 431 -18.42 -37.34 -6.68
C GLU A 431 -17.98 -38.52 -5.79
N ARG A 432 -18.70 -38.77 -4.68
CA ARG A 432 -18.47 -39.90 -3.77
C ARG A 432 -19.40 -41.09 -4.06
N GLU A 433 -20.15 -41.06 -5.16
CA GLU A 433 -21.12 -42.10 -5.54
C GLU A 433 -22.22 -42.33 -4.48
N ASP A 434 -22.61 -41.25 -3.79
CA ASP A 434 -23.66 -41.26 -2.77
C ASP A 434 -24.93 -40.55 -3.27
N ASP A 435 -25.59 -41.19 -4.24
CA ASP A 435 -26.77 -40.64 -4.94
C ASP A 435 -27.94 -40.31 -4.00
N GLU A 436 -28.07 -41.03 -2.88
CA GLU A 436 -29.10 -40.77 -1.88
C GLU A 436 -28.86 -39.41 -1.20
N ALA A 437 -27.63 -39.14 -0.75
CA ALA A 437 -27.30 -37.84 -0.15
C ALA A 437 -27.39 -36.71 -1.16
N ALA A 438 -26.89 -36.92 -2.39
CA ALA A 438 -26.98 -35.94 -3.46
C ALA A 438 -28.44 -35.54 -3.76
N GLY A 439 -29.33 -36.54 -3.88
CA GLY A 439 -30.76 -36.30 -4.09
C GLY A 439 -31.43 -35.54 -2.95
N GLU A 440 -31.04 -35.80 -1.69
CA GLU A 440 -31.54 -35.03 -0.55
C GLU A 440 -31.08 -33.56 -0.57
N PHE A 441 -29.84 -33.27 -0.99
CA PHE A 441 -29.38 -31.89 -1.16
C PHE A 441 -30.10 -31.17 -2.30
N ASP A 442 -30.38 -31.86 -3.41
CA ASP A 442 -31.16 -31.33 -4.53
C ASP A 442 -32.58 -30.96 -4.06
N TYR A 443 -33.24 -31.89 -3.37
CA TYR A 443 -34.56 -31.65 -2.77
C TYR A 443 -34.56 -30.50 -1.75
N THR A 444 -33.52 -30.41 -0.92
CA THR A 444 -33.37 -29.33 0.06
C THR A 444 -33.16 -27.97 -0.62
N SER A 445 -32.39 -27.95 -1.72
CA SER A 445 -32.17 -26.76 -2.54
C SER A 445 -33.49 -26.28 -3.14
N ASP A 446 -34.31 -27.18 -3.67
CA ASP A 446 -35.63 -26.85 -4.20
C ASP A 446 -36.54 -26.24 -3.11
N LEU A 447 -36.60 -26.87 -1.93
CA LEU A 447 -37.38 -26.35 -0.79
C LEU A 447 -36.92 -24.96 -0.34
N TYR A 448 -35.60 -24.75 -0.25
CA TYR A 448 -35.05 -23.45 0.13
C TYR A 448 -35.37 -22.39 -0.93
N HIS A 449 -35.23 -22.73 -2.21
CA HIS A 449 -35.53 -21.83 -3.31
C HIS A 449 -37.01 -21.45 -3.37
N GLU A 450 -37.92 -22.42 -3.19
CA GLU A 450 -39.37 -22.16 -3.07
C GLU A 450 -39.68 -21.25 -1.88
N GLY A 451 -39.16 -21.58 -0.69
CA GLY A 451 -39.39 -20.79 0.52
C GLY A 451 -38.84 -19.36 0.41
N ARG A 452 -37.77 -19.16 -0.36
CA ARG A 452 -37.18 -17.85 -0.62
C ARG A 452 -38.04 -17.01 -1.57
N GLN A 453 -38.68 -17.62 -2.57
CA GLN A 453 -39.60 -16.90 -3.47
C GLN A 453 -40.84 -16.36 -2.73
N ASP A 454 -41.22 -17.02 -1.64
CA ASP A 454 -42.33 -16.61 -0.78
C ASP A 454 -41.97 -15.50 0.23
N LEU A 455 -40.68 -15.16 0.37
CA LEU A 455 -40.24 -14.04 1.21
C LEU A 455 -40.58 -12.71 0.54
N PRO A 456 -41.08 -11.71 1.30
CA PRO A 456 -41.23 -10.36 0.77
C PRO A 456 -39.86 -9.84 0.31
N PRO A 457 -39.77 -9.10 -0.81
CA PRO A 457 -38.50 -8.50 -1.24
C PRO A 457 -37.88 -7.75 -0.07
N SER A 458 -36.58 -7.97 0.13
CA SER A 458 -35.86 -7.39 1.25
C SER A 458 -36.10 -5.88 1.32
N ALA A 459 -36.34 -5.33 2.51
CA ALA A 459 -36.41 -3.88 2.71
C ALA A 459 -35.11 -3.15 2.30
N ALA A 460 -34.03 -3.88 2.01
CA ALA A 460 -32.82 -3.37 1.40
C ALA A 460 -33.02 -2.92 -0.07
N ASP A 461 -33.98 -3.50 -0.79
CA ASP A 461 -34.30 -3.12 -2.17
C ASP A 461 -35.09 -1.80 -2.26
N GLU A 462 -35.83 -1.42 -1.21
CA GLU A 462 -36.61 -0.17 -1.21
C GLU A 462 -35.77 1.09 -0.93
N ASN A 463 -34.49 0.95 -0.55
CA ASN A 463 -33.66 2.10 -0.16
C ASN A 463 -32.47 2.41 -1.07
N TRP A 464 -32.36 1.72 -2.22
CA TRP A 464 -31.39 2.09 -3.27
C TRP A 464 -31.95 3.05 -4.33
N ASP A 465 -33.20 3.49 -4.20
CA ASP A 465 -33.79 4.47 -5.11
C ASP A 465 -34.29 5.73 -4.39
N ARG A 466 -33.41 6.36 -3.59
CA ARG A 466 -33.56 7.76 -3.16
C ARG A 466 -32.30 8.35 -2.52
N SER A 467 -31.22 8.43 -3.31
CA SER A 467 -30.21 9.46 -3.07
C SER A 467 -30.02 10.28 -4.36
N THR A 468 -30.59 11.48 -4.30
CA THR A 468 -30.29 12.67 -5.11
C THR A 468 -29.13 12.49 -6.09
N ALA A 469 -29.48 12.17 -7.34
CA ALA A 469 -28.71 12.63 -8.48
C ALA A 469 -28.72 14.17 -8.45
N THR A 470 -27.84 14.75 -7.64
CA THR A 470 -27.36 16.10 -7.90
C THR A 470 -26.54 15.96 -9.17
N THR A 471 -27.22 16.12 -10.30
CA THR A 471 -26.60 16.34 -11.59
C THR A 471 -25.73 17.58 -11.43
N VAL A 472 -24.46 17.37 -11.09
CA VAL A 472 -23.44 18.38 -11.27
C VAL A 472 -23.39 18.56 -12.78
N ASN A 473 -24.05 19.62 -13.25
CA ASN A 473 -23.80 20.22 -14.55
C ASN A 473 -22.32 20.55 -14.61
N VAL A 474 -21.51 19.57 -15.02
CA VAL A 474 -20.26 19.87 -15.70
C VAL A 474 -20.71 20.47 -17.01
N GLN A 475 -20.73 21.80 -17.05
CA GLN A 475 -20.69 22.53 -18.30
C GLN A 475 -19.49 21.98 -19.06
N THR A 476 -19.76 21.14 -20.05
CA THR A 476 -18.90 20.91 -21.20
C THR A 476 -18.71 22.28 -21.86
N ALA A 477 -17.71 23.01 -21.37
CA ALA A 477 -17.21 24.18 -22.04
C ALA A 477 -16.57 23.71 -23.35
N GLY A 478 -17.30 23.92 -24.44
CA GLY A 478 -16.78 24.05 -25.79
C GLY A 478 -15.93 22.89 -26.30
N GLU A 479 -16.59 21.85 -26.79
CA GLU A 479 -16.16 21.27 -28.08
C GLU A 479 -16.50 22.27 -29.18
N GLU A 480 -15.70 23.33 -29.31
CA GLU A 480 -15.63 24.16 -30.50
C GLU A 480 -14.27 24.89 -30.48
N ASP A 481 -13.53 24.78 -31.58
CA ASP A 481 -12.14 25.22 -31.82
C ASP A 481 -10.98 24.33 -31.32
N ALA A 482 -10.95 23.08 -31.82
CA ALA A 482 -9.69 22.38 -32.09
C ALA A 482 -9.51 22.07 -33.59
N ALA A 483 -9.94 22.98 -34.46
CA ALA A 483 -9.46 22.98 -35.84
C ALA A 483 -8.05 23.62 -35.87
N THR A 484 -7.04 22.78 -36.10
CA THR A 484 -5.72 23.15 -36.65
C THR A 484 -4.89 24.16 -35.86
N ARG A 485 -4.33 23.73 -34.72
CA ARG A 485 -3.01 24.21 -34.29
C ARG A 485 -2.02 23.07 -34.45
N ARG A 486 -1.10 23.23 -35.41
CA ARG A 486 0.05 22.33 -35.63
C ARG A 486 0.77 22.14 -34.31
N SER A 487 0.93 20.91 -33.86
CA SER A 487 1.66 20.63 -32.62
C SER A 487 3.14 20.94 -32.86
N LEU A 488 3.82 21.51 -31.86
CA LEU A 488 5.28 21.71 -31.94
C LEU A 488 6.01 20.37 -32.18
N PHE A 489 5.43 19.25 -31.71
CA PHE A 489 6.01 17.94 -31.91
C PHE A 489 5.89 17.43 -33.34
N ASP A 490 5.08 18.05 -34.20
CA ASP A 490 4.95 17.66 -35.61
C ASP A 490 6.23 17.92 -36.43
N ASP A 491 7.09 18.81 -35.95
CA ASP A 491 8.35 19.22 -36.60
C ASP A 491 9.56 18.36 -36.19
N LEU A 492 9.37 17.31 -35.38
CA LEU A 492 10.42 16.33 -35.10
C LEU A 492 10.70 15.48 -36.35
N ASP A 493 11.95 15.36 -36.77
CA ASP A 493 12.34 14.47 -37.87
C ASP A 493 12.08 13.00 -37.48
N TRP A 494 11.07 12.42 -38.14
CA TRP A 494 10.58 11.04 -37.98
C TRP A 494 11.21 10.07 -38.93
#